data_AF-A0A3D1E215-F1
#
_entry.id   AF-A0A3D1E215-F1
#
_cell.length_a   1.000
_cell.length_b   1.000
_cell.length_c   1.000
_cell.angle_alpha   90.00
_cell.angle_beta   90.00
_cell.angle_gamma   90.00
#
_symmetry.space_group_name_H-M   'P 1'
#
loop_
_entity.id
_entity.type
_entity.pdbx_description
1 polymer ?
#
loop_
_entity_poly.entity_id
_entity_poly.type
_entity_poly.pdbx_seq_one_letter_code
_entity_poly.pdbx_strand_id
1 'polypeptide(L)' 'GHPVSEATIAGNLKDMFKAITRANDIDMRKSTAAPSLRIDGMMVAGS' A
#
# COMPACT_ATOMS: atom_id res chain seq x y z
N GLY A 1 -14.00 10.53 7.13
CA GLY A 1 -12.85 10.63 6.20
C GLY A 1 -13.32 11.38 4.97
N HIS A 2 -12.48 12.26 4.43
CA HIS A 2 -12.72 12.91 3.14
C HIS A 2 -12.01 12.11 2.03
N PRO A 3 -12.58 12.03 0.81
CA PRO A 3 -11.91 11.42 -0.31
C PRO A 3 -10.63 12.20 -0.66
N VAL A 4 -9.58 11.48 -1.03
CA VAL A 4 -8.32 12.05 -1.52
C VAL A 4 -8.18 11.66 -2.98
N SER A 5 -7.85 12.63 -3.84
CA SER A 5 -7.62 12.47 -5.28
C SER A 5 -6.32 13.15 -5.69
N GLU A 6 -5.81 12.85 -6.89
CA GLU A 6 -4.63 13.52 -7.48
C GLU A 6 -3.31 13.38 -6.69
N ALA A 7 -3.12 12.27 -5.98
CA ALA A 7 -1.87 11.94 -5.31
C ALA A 7 -1.01 10.97 -6.14
N THR A 8 0.29 11.21 -6.17
CA THR A 8 1.32 10.31 -6.72
C THR A 8 2.14 9.70 -5.58
N ILE A 9 2.32 8.38 -5.64
CA ILE A 9 3.16 7.64 -4.70
C ILE A 9 4.52 7.40 -5.35
N ALA A 10 5.61 7.87 -4.72
CA ALA A 10 6.97 7.68 -5.20
C ALA A 10 7.82 6.92 -4.17
N GLY A 11 8.64 5.98 -4.62
CA GLY A 11 9.53 5.21 -3.74
C GLY A 11 10.27 4.06 -4.44
N ASN A 12 11.21 3.44 -3.74
CA ASN A 12 11.89 2.24 -4.19
C ASN A 12 11.13 1.00 -3.71
N LEU A 13 10.83 0.07 -4.63
CA LEU A 13 10.07 -1.13 -4.31
C LEU A 13 10.74 -2.03 -3.25
N LYS A 14 12.09 -2.09 -3.22
CA LYS A 14 12.82 -2.87 -2.21
C LYS A 14 12.61 -2.33 -0.80
N ASP A 15 12.56 -1.00 -0.67
CA ASP A 15 12.38 -0.35 0.63
C ASP A 15 10.92 -0.46 1.07
N MET A 16 9.98 -0.33 0.14
CA MET A 16 8.56 -0.58 0.39
C MET A 16 8.34 -2.00 0.93
N PHE A 17 8.92 -3.02 0.29
CA PHE A 17 8.77 -4.41 0.76
C PHE A 17 9.35 -4.66 2.16
N LYS A 18 10.44 -3.97 2.53
CA LYS A 18 11.03 -4.06 3.88
C LYS A 18 10.15 -3.42 4.96
N ALA A 19 9.30 -2.46 4.59
CA ALA A 19 8.44 -1.71 5.50
C ALA A 19 6.99 -2.22 5.56
N ILE A 20 6.70 -3.40 4.99
CA ILE A 20 5.33 -3.96 4.97
C ILE A 20 4.93 -4.56 6.32
N THR A 21 3.73 -4.19 6.76
CA THR A 21 2.93 -4.95 7.73
C THR A 21 1.70 -5.53 7.02
N ARG A 22 1.47 -6.85 7.12
CA ARG A 22 0.30 -7.51 6.54
C ARG A 22 -0.89 -7.48 7.49
N ALA A 23 -2.09 -7.32 6.95
CA ALA A 23 -3.34 -7.53 7.67
C ALA A 23 -3.79 -9.01 7.64
N ASN A 24 -4.89 -9.31 8.31
CA ASN A 24 -5.48 -10.65 8.45
C ASN A 24 -6.75 -10.86 7.59
N ASP A 25 -6.88 -10.14 6.49
CA ASP A 25 -8.08 -10.01 5.66
C ASP A 25 -7.93 -10.57 4.24
N ILE A 26 -7.25 -11.72 4.12
CA ILE A 26 -6.93 -12.31 2.82
C ILE A 26 -8.20 -12.64 2.00
N ASP A 27 -8.25 -12.12 0.76
CA ASP A 27 -9.32 -12.44 -0.20
C ASP A 27 -8.85 -13.53 -1.18
N MET A 28 -9.39 -14.73 -1.00
CA MET A 28 -9.04 -15.91 -1.81
C MET A 28 -9.80 -15.99 -3.14
N ARG A 29 -10.71 -15.05 -3.44
CA ARG A 29 -11.47 -15.03 -4.71
C ARG A 29 -10.65 -14.50 -5.88
N LYS A 30 -9.52 -13.86 -5.61
CA LYS A 30 -8.61 -13.30 -6.62
C LYS A 30 -7.60 -14.34 -7.06
N SER A 31 -7.15 -14.27 -8.32
CA SER A 31 -6.09 -15.13 -8.85
C SER A 31 -4.76 -14.99 -8.09
N THR A 32 -4.55 -13.84 -7.44
CA THR A 32 -3.47 -13.61 -6.47
C THR A 32 -4.09 -13.30 -5.11
N ALA A 33 -3.90 -14.21 -4.14
CA ALA A 33 -4.36 -14.03 -2.79
C ALA A 33 -3.36 -13.16 -2.00
N ALA A 34 -3.74 -11.92 -1.71
CA ALA A 34 -2.96 -11.01 -0.89
C ALA A 34 -3.89 -10.31 0.12
N PRO A 35 -3.48 -10.16 1.39
CA PRO A 35 -4.19 -9.34 2.35
C PRO A 35 -3.96 -7.84 2.05
N SER A 36 -4.65 -6.98 2.79
CA SER A 36 -4.30 -5.56 2.86
C SER A 36 -2.89 -5.38 3.41
N LEU A 37 -2.17 -4.40 2.86
CA LEU A 37 -0.78 -4.10 3.23
C LEU A 37 -0.65 -2.66 3.72
N ARG A 38 -0.05 -2.48 4.89
CA ARG A 38 0.37 -1.18 5.42
C ARG A 38 1.87 -1.02 5.15
N ILE A 39 2.25 0.08 4.51
CA ILE A 39 3.65 0.42 4.25
C ILE A 39 3.99 1.65 5.07
N ASP A 40 4.95 1.50 5.98
CA ASP A 40 5.41 2.61 6.80
C ASP A 40 6.46 3.45 6.06
N GLY A 41 6.37 4.79 6.16
CA GLY A 41 7.39 5.70 5.63
C GLY A 41 7.32 5.98 4.12
N MET A 42 6.13 6.01 3.53
CA MET A 42 5.94 6.30 2.11
C MET A 42 5.94 7.81 1.82
N MET A 43 6.62 8.23 0.75
CA MET A 43 6.53 9.61 0.26
C MET A 43 5.29 9.77 -0.62
N VAL A 44 4.42 10.70 -0.25
CA VAL A 44 3.23 11.08 -1.03
C VAL A 44 3.47 12.47 -1.59
N ALA A 45 3.41 12.60 -2.91
CA ALA A 45 3.42 13.89 -3.59
C ALA A 45 2.01 14.16 -4.12
N GLY A 46 1.47 15.34 -3.84
CA GLY A 46 0.15 15.77 -4.31
C GLY A 46 0.06 17.29 -4.24
N SER A 47 -0.89 17.84 -5.00
CA SER A 47 -1.23 19.27 -5.02
C SER A 47 -2.38 19.60 -4.06
#